data_AF-A0AA38XBT4-F1
#
_entry.id   AF-A0AA38XBT4-F1
#
_cell.length_a   1.000
_cell.length_b   1.000
_cell.length_c   1.000
_cell.angle_alpha   90.00
_cell.angle_beta   90.00
_cell.angle_gamma   90.00
#
_symmetry.space_group_name_H-M   'P 1'
#
loop_
_entity.id
_entity.type
_entity.pdbx_description
1 polymer ?
#
loop_
_entity_poly.entity_id
_entity_poly.type
_entity_poly.pdbx_seq_one_letter_code
_entity_poly.pdbx_strand_id
1 'polypeptide(L)'
;MALPKILDLEVEVLASIFEFVDDESPRSTTAIAQTCKSFLYAVKLIRYRRLTVQWDHDTQTWLSSRGRPQQEWETEDLLRGLRHLTVKRGNLPNIINDRSDVDDENDDDDDDENGDPADSTAIDIVPFSQLESVFRNASNLKTISWKVGYFPPCEVTKAIVNHQPNAKMNLFRAERLANRVGLLDSEKTLATSSCLNTLSMTASYGTCIEDHMTFQIVVALAPNLKFASLVSLPVMRPSDSELSNRYRSNPDLWFPREYANRKPNSSLRHLTLDGWSLSAESLDYWARFVDLSSLESFKCSRGSIYSSYFQRASQLLTNLKHVSLNLNSQERNEETSAAIEHYIATCPPLLTLSLWSWRGGVSLSTIFNQHGTTLTALHLHEREDDWYTLRDTLSLEELRLIRESCPQLKDFTFDLNRVSRQLDLEDYQNTTDELREFRLNSLQIYLDCGLPWLAAPDRGDFQNPPRGPPRETADGELPGNCYGDSQYEAAVPIIVQAPRLSPTAPPPPTLTAQPPSTNREICRFLIGAWKAIFGSQTTGARQLDIKFGEVERKAAILPRLRGKRNLTVWARARPHERDDKQGECFVEIECCGGEHKRKFASC
;
A
#
# COMPACT_ATOMS: atom_id res chain seq x y z
N MET A 1 -26.88 24.56 -38.86
CA MET A 1 -27.39 23.66 -37.81
C MET A 1 -26.63 23.98 -36.53
N ALA A 2 -27.32 24.35 -35.45
CA ALA A 2 -26.66 24.59 -34.16
C ALA A 2 -26.15 23.26 -33.60
N LEU A 3 -24.92 23.24 -33.07
CA LEU A 3 -24.39 22.08 -32.37
C LEU A 3 -25.26 21.82 -31.12
N PRO A 4 -25.69 20.57 -30.86
CA PRO A 4 -26.47 20.25 -29.68
C PRO A 4 -25.68 20.63 -28.42
N LYS A 5 -26.35 21.35 -27.50
CA LYS A 5 -25.76 21.75 -26.22
C LYS A 5 -25.96 20.61 -25.22
N ILE A 6 -25.09 20.54 -24.21
CA ILE A 6 -25.23 19.57 -23.12
C ILE A 6 -26.58 19.68 -22.38
N LEU A 7 -27.20 20.86 -22.39
CA LEU A 7 -28.52 21.10 -21.79
C LEU A 7 -29.68 20.50 -22.60
N ASP A 8 -29.43 20.09 -23.84
CA ASP A 8 -30.43 19.45 -24.69
C ASP A 8 -30.51 17.92 -24.44
N LEU A 9 -29.64 17.38 -23.58
CA LEU A 9 -29.65 15.99 -23.16
C LEU A 9 -30.79 15.72 -22.16
N GLU A 10 -31.39 14.53 -22.25
CA GLU A 10 -32.34 14.05 -21.26
C GLU A 10 -31.70 13.96 -19.86
N VAL A 11 -32.50 14.15 -18.82
CA VAL A 11 -32.00 14.19 -17.43
C VAL A 11 -31.34 12.86 -17.03
N GLU A 12 -31.81 11.75 -17.58
CA GLU A 12 -31.27 10.41 -17.37
C GLU A 12 -29.85 10.31 -17.93
N VAL A 13 -29.62 10.87 -19.13
CA VAL A 13 -28.29 10.92 -19.75
C VAL A 13 -27.36 11.83 -18.94
N LEU A 14 -27.85 12.99 -18.50
CA LEU A 14 -27.10 13.88 -17.61
C LEU A 14 -26.77 13.20 -16.28
N ALA A 15 -27.70 12.46 -15.70
CA ALA A 15 -27.48 11.71 -14.47
C ALA A 15 -26.45 10.58 -14.67
N SER A 16 -26.43 9.90 -15.82
CA SER A 16 -25.39 8.92 -16.15
C SER A 16 -24.02 9.57 -16.35
N ILE A 17 -23.95 10.75 -16.98
CA ILE A 17 -22.69 11.50 -17.11
C ILE A 17 -22.21 11.95 -15.73
N PHE A 18 -23.10 12.51 -14.91
CA PHE A 18 -22.72 12.96 -13.57
C PHE A 18 -22.46 11.82 -12.62
N GLU A 19 -23.05 10.63 -12.82
CA GLU A 19 -22.65 9.40 -12.15
C GLU A 19 -21.19 9.09 -12.47
N PHE A 20 -20.80 9.10 -13.74
CA PHE A 20 -19.41 8.91 -14.13
C PHE A 20 -18.48 9.97 -13.50
N VAL A 21 -18.90 11.23 -13.48
CA VAL A 21 -18.12 12.30 -12.84
C VAL A 21 -18.04 12.13 -11.32
N ASP A 22 -19.12 11.72 -10.64
CA ASP A 22 -19.10 11.39 -9.21
C ASP A 22 -18.23 10.17 -8.94
N ASP A 23 -18.18 9.25 -9.90
CA ASP A 23 -17.40 8.04 -9.81
C ASP A 23 -15.91 8.33 -9.83
N GLU A 24 -15.47 9.16 -10.78
CA GLU A 24 -14.09 9.61 -10.98
C GLU A 24 -13.66 10.74 -10.04
N SER A 25 -14.56 11.67 -9.72
CA SER A 25 -14.32 12.84 -8.86
C SER A 25 -15.55 13.17 -7.97
N PRO A 26 -15.70 12.47 -6.83
CA PRO A 26 -16.89 12.54 -5.95
C PRO A 26 -17.23 13.92 -5.38
N ARG A 27 -16.30 14.89 -5.48
CA ARG A 27 -16.50 16.25 -4.97
C ARG A 27 -16.97 17.21 -6.06
N SER A 28 -16.83 16.84 -7.34
CA SER A 28 -17.17 17.71 -8.47
C SER A 28 -18.68 17.86 -8.67
N THR A 29 -19.49 16.89 -8.24
CA THR A 29 -20.95 16.94 -8.40
C THR A 29 -21.60 18.12 -7.68
N THR A 30 -21.01 18.62 -6.60
CA THR A 30 -21.51 19.82 -5.90
C THR A 30 -21.33 21.07 -6.76
N ALA A 31 -20.19 21.21 -7.44
CA ALA A 31 -19.95 22.33 -8.36
C ALA A 31 -20.85 22.22 -9.60
N ILE A 32 -21.02 21.01 -10.14
CA ILE A 32 -21.94 20.74 -11.27
C ILE A 32 -23.37 21.16 -10.93
N ALA A 33 -23.85 20.83 -9.73
CA ALA A 33 -25.19 21.20 -9.27
C ALA A 33 -25.43 22.72 -9.20
N GLN A 34 -24.38 23.53 -9.06
CA GLN A 34 -24.48 25.00 -8.99
C GLN A 34 -24.55 25.67 -10.35
N THR A 35 -24.28 24.95 -11.45
CA THR A 35 -24.24 25.55 -12.79
C THR A 35 -25.63 25.96 -13.31
N CYS A 36 -26.65 25.11 -13.18
CA CYS A 36 -28.02 25.40 -13.59
C CYS A 36 -29.04 24.44 -12.95
N LYS A 37 -30.34 24.74 -13.08
CA LYS A 37 -31.43 23.95 -12.50
C LYS A 37 -31.51 22.51 -13.03
N SER A 38 -31.27 22.31 -14.33
CA SER A 38 -31.29 20.97 -14.94
C SER A 38 -30.17 20.09 -14.38
N PHE A 39 -28.97 20.65 -14.20
CA PHE A 39 -27.85 19.93 -13.60
C PHE A 39 -28.09 19.63 -12.13
N LEU A 40 -28.64 20.59 -11.37
CA LEU A 40 -29.07 20.34 -10.00
C LEU A 40 -30.06 19.17 -9.90
N TYR A 41 -31.03 19.09 -10.82
CA TYR A 41 -32.01 18.00 -10.84
C TYR A 41 -31.35 16.65 -11.17
N ALA A 42 -30.50 16.58 -12.19
CA ALA A 42 -29.75 15.37 -12.51
C ALA A 42 -28.80 14.93 -11.37
N VAL A 43 -28.12 15.87 -10.71
CA VAL A 43 -27.27 15.57 -9.53
C VAL A 43 -28.10 15.03 -8.36
N LYS A 44 -29.33 15.51 -8.15
CA LYS A 44 -30.22 14.95 -7.13
C LYS A 44 -30.52 13.47 -7.37
N LEU A 45 -30.59 13.01 -8.62
CA LEU A 45 -30.83 11.60 -8.96
C LEU A 45 -29.66 10.67 -8.61
N ILE A 46 -28.45 11.22 -8.44
CA ILE A 46 -27.24 10.43 -8.13
C ILE A 46 -26.70 10.68 -6.71
N ARG A 47 -27.26 11.64 -5.99
CA ARG A 47 -26.80 12.12 -4.67
C ARG A 47 -26.57 11.03 -3.63
N TYR A 48 -27.34 9.94 -3.69
CA TYR A 48 -27.37 8.89 -2.68
C TYR A 48 -26.62 7.61 -3.05
N ARG A 49 -25.88 7.60 -4.17
CA ARG A 49 -25.24 6.38 -4.68
C ARG A 49 -24.09 5.88 -3.82
N ARG A 50 -23.40 6.76 -3.11
CA ARG A 50 -22.20 6.45 -2.32
C ARG A 50 -22.42 6.85 -0.88
N LEU A 51 -22.16 5.91 0.03
CA LEU A 51 -22.14 6.16 1.45
C LEU A 51 -20.84 5.62 2.05
N THR A 52 -20.16 6.46 2.82
CA THR A 52 -19.09 6.02 3.72
C THR A 52 -19.57 6.23 5.14
N VAL A 53 -19.54 5.15 5.92
CA VAL A 53 -19.85 5.17 7.35
C VAL A 53 -18.62 4.81 8.16
N GLN A 54 -18.53 5.36 9.36
CA GLN A 54 -17.54 5.00 10.36
C GLN A 54 -18.19 4.98 11.73
N TRP A 55 -17.75 4.09 12.60
CA TRP A 55 -18.25 4.04 13.96
C TRP A 55 -17.76 5.21 14.77
N ASP A 56 -18.64 5.77 15.58
CA ASP A 56 -18.30 6.74 16.60
C ASP A 56 -18.56 6.18 17.99
N HIS A 57 -17.52 6.18 18.83
CA HIS A 57 -17.58 5.61 20.16
C HIS A 57 -18.46 6.46 21.10
N ASP A 58 -18.42 7.78 20.96
CA ASP A 58 -19.13 8.67 21.88
C ASP A 58 -20.65 8.57 21.68
N THR A 59 -21.09 8.49 20.43
CA THR A 59 -22.51 8.37 20.08
C THR A 59 -22.99 6.93 19.92
N GLN A 60 -22.10 5.93 20.00
CA GLN A 60 -22.40 4.51 19.82
C GLN A 60 -23.23 4.24 18.55
N THR A 61 -22.91 4.93 17.44
CA THR A 61 -23.62 4.79 16.17
C THR A 61 -22.68 4.93 14.97
N TRP A 62 -23.17 4.49 13.80
CA TRP A 62 -22.49 4.69 12.53
C TRP A 62 -22.75 6.10 12.02
N LEU A 63 -21.69 6.91 12.00
CA LEU A 63 -21.73 8.23 11.41
C LEU A 63 -21.42 8.18 9.92
N SER A 64 -22.19 8.92 9.13
CA SER A 64 -21.83 9.21 7.74
C SER A 64 -20.55 10.05 7.67
N SER A 65 -19.94 10.18 6.49
CA SER A 65 -18.79 11.07 6.27
C SER A 65 -19.03 12.56 6.60
N ARG A 66 -20.29 12.95 6.87
CA ARG A 66 -20.68 14.30 7.31
C ARG A 66 -20.99 14.37 8.80
N GLY A 67 -20.71 13.32 9.57
CA GLY A 67 -20.99 13.26 11.01
C GLY A 67 -22.46 13.02 11.38
N ARG A 68 -23.35 12.78 10.41
CA ARG A 68 -24.77 12.48 10.71
C ARG A 68 -24.91 11.07 11.27
N PRO A 69 -25.70 10.84 12.35
CA PRO A 69 -25.98 9.53 12.93
C PRO A 69 -26.84 8.65 12.01
N GLN A 70 -26.85 7.34 12.27
CA GLN A 70 -27.51 6.36 11.41
C GLN A 70 -28.98 6.66 11.13
N GLN A 71 -29.75 6.99 12.16
CA GLN A 71 -31.18 7.28 12.03
C GLN A 71 -31.46 8.47 11.10
N GLU A 72 -30.51 9.39 10.90
CA GLU A 72 -30.68 10.54 10.02
C GLU A 72 -30.30 10.28 8.56
N TRP A 73 -29.32 9.40 8.31
CA TRP A 73 -28.90 9.10 6.93
C TRP A 73 -29.56 7.85 6.38
N GLU A 74 -30.07 6.94 7.21
CA GLU A 74 -30.76 5.73 6.79
C GLU A 74 -32.22 6.03 6.37
N THR A 75 -32.37 6.87 5.36
CA THR A 75 -33.68 7.18 4.76
C THR A 75 -33.98 6.21 3.62
N GLU A 76 -35.27 5.96 3.36
CA GLU A 76 -35.70 5.07 2.27
C GLU A 76 -35.15 5.54 0.90
N ASP A 77 -35.18 6.85 0.65
CA ASP A 77 -34.63 7.46 -0.56
C ASP A 77 -33.13 7.18 -0.72
N LEU A 78 -32.38 7.26 0.39
CA LEU A 78 -30.95 6.98 0.37
C LEU A 78 -30.70 5.51 0.04
N LEU A 79 -31.38 4.61 0.74
CA LEU A 79 -31.20 3.16 0.60
C LEU A 79 -31.63 2.65 -0.80
N ARG A 80 -32.70 3.23 -1.36
CA ARG A 80 -33.14 2.95 -2.74
C ARG A 80 -32.11 3.44 -3.77
N GLY A 81 -31.44 4.56 -3.48
CA GLY A 81 -30.39 5.15 -4.32
C GLY A 81 -28.99 4.54 -4.13
N LEU A 82 -28.73 3.86 -3.01
CA LEU A 82 -27.40 3.40 -2.62
C LEU A 82 -26.87 2.30 -3.56
N ARG A 83 -25.63 2.47 -4.03
CA ARG A 83 -24.92 1.52 -4.91
C ARG A 83 -23.57 1.10 -4.35
N HIS A 84 -22.90 1.98 -3.60
CA HIS A 84 -21.59 1.71 -3.03
C HIS A 84 -21.57 2.09 -1.55
N LEU A 85 -21.35 1.09 -0.70
CA LEU A 85 -21.20 1.28 0.74
C LEU A 85 -19.75 1.04 1.13
N THR A 86 -19.14 2.00 1.82
CA THR A 86 -17.83 1.83 2.47
C THR A 86 -18.02 1.89 3.98
N VAL A 87 -17.65 0.81 4.67
CA VAL A 87 -17.66 0.74 6.13
C VAL A 87 -16.22 0.89 6.61
N LYS A 88 -15.92 1.93 7.37
CA LYS A 88 -14.60 2.18 7.95
C LYS A 88 -14.61 1.94 9.46
N ARG A 89 -13.45 1.65 10.02
CA ARG A 89 -13.28 1.39 11.45
C ARG A 89 -13.81 2.53 12.36
N GLY A 90 -13.45 3.77 12.07
CA GLY A 90 -13.73 4.88 13.01
C GLY A 90 -13.09 4.63 14.37
N ASN A 91 -13.82 4.94 15.45
CA ASN A 91 -13.37 4.78 16.84
C ASN A 91 -13.85 3.45 17.45
N LEU A 92 -13.95 2.36 16.67
CA LEU A 92 -14.35 1.05 17.21
C LEU A 92 -13.36 0.60 18.31
N PRO A 93 -13.88 0.11 19.45
CA PRO A 93 -13.04 -0.46 20.48
C PRO A 93 -12.23 -1.63 19.90
N ASN A 94 -11.03 -1.85 20.44
CA ASN A 94 -10.30 -3.09 20.16
C ASN A 94 -11.13 -4.25 20.73
N ILE A 95 -11.79 -5.02 19.86
CA ILE A 95 -12.61 -6.18 20.26
C ILE A 95 -11.73 -7.37 20.67
N ILE A 96 -10.40 -7.23 20.58
CA ILE A 96 -9.44 -8.20 21.12
C ILE A 96 -9.56 -8.14 22.64
N ASN A 97 -10.48 -8.94 23.19
CA ASN A 97 -10.49 -9.28 24.61
C ASN A 97 -9.22 -10.06 24.86
N ASP A 98 -8.18 -9.34 25.28
CA ASP A 98 -6.97 -9.84 25.93
C ASP A 98 -7.34 -10.37 27.32
N ARG A 99 -8.37 -11.22 27.41
CA ARG A 99 -8.42 -12.22 28.47
C ARG A 99 -7.41 -13.27 28.04
N SER A 100 -6.13 -12.89 28.13
CA SER A 100 -5.07 -13.85 28.30
C SER A 100 -5.55 -14.77 29.40
N ASP A 101 -5.66 -16.05 29.06
CA ASP A 101 -5.67 -17.13 30.02
C ASP A 101 -4.52 -16.84 30.98
N VAL A 102 -4.84 -16.23 32.12
CA VAL A 102 -4.01 -16.33 33.30
C VAL A 102 -4.19 -17.79 33.64
N ASP A 103 -3.28 -18.60 33.15
CA ASP A 103 -2.97 -19.90 33.71
C ASP A 103 -2.50 -19.64 35.16
N ASP A 104 -3.44 -19.28 36.05
CA ASP A 104 -3.30 -19.46 37.48
C ASP A 104 -3.49 -20.95 37.74
N GLU A 105 -2.52 -21.74 37.29
CA GLU A 105 -2.17 -23.00 37.95
C GLU A 105 -1.50 -22.64 39.29
N ASN A 106 -2.29 -22.11 40.22
CA ASN A 106 -2.00 -22.11 41.65
C ASN A 106 -3.33 -22.41 42.37
N ASP A 107 -3.86 -23.60 42.09
CA ASP A 107 -4.63 -24.32 43.09
C ASP A 107 -3.61 -24.77 44.15
N ASP A 108 -3.50 -23.99 45.22
CA ASP A 108 -3.41 -24.48 46.59
C ASP A 108 -3.67 -23.29 47.54
N ASP A 109 -4.60 -23.52 48.47
CA ASP A 109 -4.89 -22.77 49.70
C ASP A 109 -6.05 -21.74 49.69
N ASP A 110 -7.18 -22.27 50.16
CA ASP A 110 -8.06 -21.76 51.23
C ASP A 110 -8.93 -20.50 51.02
N ASP A 111 -10.24 -20.78 51.04
CA ASP A 111 -11.30 -20.09 51.80
C ASP A 111 -11.25 -18.56 51.88
N ASP A 112 -12.10 -17.89 51.07
CA ASP A 112 -13.00 -16.86 51.59
C ASP A 112 -14.18 -16.63 50.63
N GLU A 113 -15.32 -17.23 50.97
CA GLU A 113 -16.65 -16.82 50.53
C GLU A 113 -16.89 -15.38 51.00
N ASN A 114 -16.86 -14.41 50.08
CA ASN A 114 -17.72 -13.20 50.02
C ASN A 114 -17.09 -12.15 49.10
N GLY A 115 -17.17 -12.38 47.78
CA GLY A 115 -16.91 -11.36 46.77
C GLY A 115 -18.20 -11.09 46.01
N ASP A 116 -18.78 -9.91 46.21
CA ASP A 116 -19.91 -9.38 45.43
C ASP A 116 -19.68 -9.61 43.92
N PRO A 117 -20.73 -9.94 43.14
CA PRO A 117 -20.63 -10.02 41.70
C PRO A 117 -20.45 -8.60 41.17
N ALA A 118 -19.20 -8.15 41.09
CA ALA A 118 -18.82 -6.94 40.38
C ALA A 118 -19.15 -7.15 38.90
N ASP A 119 -20.40 -6.83 38.56
CA ASP A 119 -20.84 -6.07 37.40
C ASP A 119 -19.85 -6.08 36.22
N SER A 120 -19.60 -7.28 35.69
CA SER A 120 -19.07 -7.48 34.35
C SER A 120 -20.23 -7.33 33.38
N THR A 121 -20.86 -6.14 33.37
CA THR A 121 -21.60 -5.65 32.21
C THR A 121 -20.59 -5.35 31.11
N ALA A 122 -20.01 -6.43 30.57
CA ALA A 122 -19.40 -6.41 29.25
C ALA A 122 -20.48 -5.87 28.31
N ILE A 123 -20.26 -4.65 27.84
CA ILE A 123 -21.20 -3.89 27.03
C ILE A 123 -21.54 -4.73 25.78
N ASP A 124 -22.70 -5.37 25.82
CA ASP A 124 -23.34 -6.19 24.77
C ASP A 124 -23.81 -5.35 23.56
N ILE A 125 -23.18 -4.19 23.33
CA ILE A 125 -23.44 -3.40 22.14
C ILE A 125 -22.57 -3.99 21.04
N VAL A 126 -23.10 -4.99 20.32
CA VAL A 126 -22.52 -5.43 19.05
C VAL A 126 -22.74 -4.29 18.05
N PRO A 127 -21.73 -3.44 17.74
CA PRO A 127 -21.91 -2.19 16.99
C PRO A 127 -22.51 -2.42 15.60
N PHE A 128 -22.38 -3.65 15.11
CA PHE A 128 -22.68 -4.06 13.74
C PHE A 128 -24.12 -4.44 13.48
N SER A 129 -24.92 -4.71 14.52
CA SER A 129 -26.35 -5.03 14.36
C SER A 129 -27.10 -3.92 13.62
N GLN A 130 -26.72 -2.66 13.85
CA GLN A 130 -27.30 -1.51 13.16
C GLN A 130 -27.10 -1.58 11.64
N LEU A 131 -25.98 -2.11 11.14
CA LEU A 131 -25.72 -2.21 9.69
C LEU A 131 -26.54 -3.31 9.00
N GLU A 132 -27.12 -4.25 9.74
CA GLU A 132 -27.93 -5.33 9.17
C GLU A 132 -29.14 -4.77 8.40
N SER A 133 -29.81 -3.77 8.98
CA SER A 133 -30.94 -3.06 8.39
C SER A 133 -30.58 -2.42 7.04
N VAL A 134 -29.40 -1.79 6.96
CA VAL A 134 -28.88 -1.19 5.72
C VAL A 134 -28.72 -2.23 4.62
N PHE A 135 -28.13 -3.39 4.93
CA PHE A 135 -27.95 -4.46 3.94
C PHE A 135 -29.27 -5.11 3.54
N ARG A 136 -30.24 -5.17 4.46
CA ARG A 136 -31.59 -5.68 4.17
C ARG A 136 -32.40 -4.74 3.27
N ASN A 137 -32.31 -3.44 3.53
CA ASN A 137 -33.19 -2.42 2.94
C ASN A 137 -32.61 -1.75 1.68
N ALA A 138 -31.29 -1.81 1.46
CA ALA A 138 -30.69 -1.32 0.22
C ALA A 138 -31.15 -2.17 -0.98
N SER A 139 -31.73 -1.55 -2.01
CA SER A 139 -32.38 -2.32 -3.08
C SER A 139 -31.47 -2.71 -4.24
N ASN A 140 -30.27 -2.14 -4.36
CA ASN A 140 -29.41 -2.31 -5.53
C ASN A 140 -27.93 -2.05 -5.22
N LEU A 141 -27.43 -2.64 -4.14
CA LEU A 141 -26.02 -2.46 -3.76
C LEU A 141 -25.11 -3.18 -4.77
N LYS A 142 -24.22 -2.42 -5.41
CA LYS A 142 -23.24 -2.94 -6.39
C LYS A 142 -21.91 -3.29 -5.74
N THR A 143 -21.50 -2.54 -4.72
CA THR A 143 -20.19 -2.72 -4.08
C THR A 143 -20.24 -2.45 -2.59
N ILE A 144 -19.59 -3.32 -1.83
CA ILE A 144 -19.38 -3.21 -0.39
C ILE A 144 -17.88 -3.18 -0.15
N SER A 145 -17.37 -2.09 0.42
CA SER A 145 -15.97 -1.97 0.82
C SER A 145 -15.88 -2.01 2.34
N TRP A 146 -15.40 -3.12 2.88
CA TRP A 146 -15.21 -3.33 4.31
C TRP A 146 -13.78 -3.00 4.71
N LYS A 147 -13.60 -1.84 5.36
CA LYS A 147 -12.31 -1.24 5.78
C LYS A 147 -12.30 -1.05 7.30
N VAL A 148 -12.82 -2.03 8.02
CA VAL A 148 -12.92 -2.00 9.49
C VAL A 148 -11.65 -2.53 10.15
N GLY A 149 -10.85 -3.34 9.45
CA GLY A 149 -9.64 -3.96 10.01
C GLY A 149 -9.86 -5.38 10.56
N TYR A 150 -11.07 -5.92 10.45
CA TYR A 150 -11.39 -7.29 10.83
C TYR A 150 -12.55 -7.85 10.01
N PHE A 151 -12.77 -9.16 10.08
CA PHE A 151 -13.87 -9.83 9.40
C PHE A 151 -15.24 -9.27 9.83
N PRO A 152 -16.19 -9.07 8.89
CA PRO A 152 -17.55 -8.73 9.27
C PRO A 152 -18.14 -9.82 10.20
N PRO A 153 -18.89 -9.44 11.25
CA PRO A 153 -19.57 -10.39 12.11
C PRO A 153 -20.51 -11.33 11.35
N CYS A 154 -20.91 -12.43 12.00
CA CYS A 154 -21.74 -13.47 11.40
C CYS A 154 -23.06 -12.92 10.87
N GLU A 155 -23.70 -12.05 11.64
CA GLU A 155 -25.00 -11.42 11.34
C GLU A 155 -24.89 -10.53 10.10
N VAL A 156 -23.84 -9.70 10.03
CA VAL A 156 -23.57 -8.84 8.87
C VAL A 156 -23.26 -9.67 7.64
N THR A 157 -22.41 -10.69 7.79
CA THR A 157 -22.05 -11.60 6.69
C THR A 157 -23.31 -12.27 6.13
N LYS A 158 -24.18 -12.80 6.99
CA LYS A 158 -25.45 -13.41 6.59
C LYS A 158 -26.36 -12.41 5.89
N ALA A 159 -26.49 -11.18 6.42
CA ALA A 159 -27.31 -10.15 5.79
C ALA A 159 -26.80 -9.77 4.39
N ILE A 160 -25.49 -9.65 4.20
CA ILE A 160 -24.87 -9.39 2.90
C ILE A 160 -25.18 -10.53 1.93
N VAL A 161 -24.95 -11.80 2.33
CA VAL A 161 -25.17 -12.95 1.45
C VAL A 161 -26.65 -13.11 1.09
N ASN A 162 -27.56 -12.92 2.05
CA ASN A 162 -28.99 -13.13 1.84
C ASN A 162 -29.66 -12.00 1.04
N HIS A 163 -29.27 -10.75 1.29
CA HIS A 163 -29.96 -9.59 0.71
C HIS A 163 -29.18 -8.92 -0.42
N GLN A 164 -27.85 -9.11 -0.49
CA GLN A 164 -26.97 -8.50 -1.49
C GLN A 164 -26.07 -9.52 -2.22
N PRO A 165 -26.59 -10.68 -2.70
CA PRO A 165 -25.76 -11.75 -3.27
C PRO A 165 -24.98 -11.35 -4.53
N ASN A 166 -25.46 -10.32 -5.24
CA ASN A 166 -24.84 -9.81 -6.48
C ASN A 166 -23.87 -8.65 -6.24
N ALA A 167 -23.77 -8.15 -5.00
CA ALA A 167 -22.85 -7.07 -4.69
C ALA A 167 -21.40 -7.58 -4.69
N LYS A 168 -20.46 -6.77 -5.18
CA LYS A 168 -19.04 -7.06 -5.05
C LYS A 168 -18.54 -6.63 -3.68
N MET A 169 -18.11 -7.60 -2.89
CA MET A 169 -17.53 -7.36 -1.57
C MET A 169 -16.01 -7.30 -1.64
N ASN A 170 -15.46 -6.22 -1.10
CA ASN A 170 -14.04 -5.99 -0.98
C ASN A 170 -13.67 -5.86 0.50
N LEU A 171 -12.94 -6.84 1.01
CA LEU A 171 -12.49 -6.91 2.39
C LEU A 171 -11.03 -6.48 2.48
N PHE A 172 -10.73 -5.46 3.29
CA PHE A 172 -9.40 -4.87 3.39
C PHE A 172 -8.81 -4.97 4.79
N ARG A 173 -7.56 -5.47 4.86
CA ARG A 173 -6.78 -5.63 6.10
C ARG A 173 -7.59 -6.32 7.21
N ALA A 174 -8.30 -7.39 6.87
CA ALA A 174 -9.04 -8.15 7.86
C ALA A 174 -8.07 -8.92 8.77
N GLU A 175 -8.26 -8.74 10.06
CA GLU A 175 -7.69 -9.53 11.14
C GLU A 175 -8.80 -10.37 11.80
N ARG A 176 -8.44 -11.50 12.41
CA ARG A 176 -9.38 -12.30 13.19
C ARG A 176 -9.65 -11.64 14.54
N LEU A 177 -10.92 -11.59 14.92
CA LEU A 177 -11.33 -11.04 16.23
C LEU A 177 -11.20 -12.05 17.38
N ALA A 178 -11.04 -13.34 17.07
CA ALA A 178 -10.99 -14.39 18.07
C ALA A 178 -9.84 -15.34 17.76
N ASN A 179 -9.05 -15.62 18.80
CA ASN A 179 -8.01 -16.65 18.78
C ASN A 179 -8.61 -18.05 19.01
N ARG A 180 -9.69 -18.37 18.29
CA ARG A 180 -10.33 -19.69 18.36
C ARG A 180 -9.76 -20.59 17.28
N VAL A 181 -9.38 -21.81 17.64
CA VAL A 181 -8.96 -22.81 16.67
C VAL A 181 -10.13 -23.15 15.72
N GLY A 182 -9.86 -23.12 14.41
CA GLY A 182 -10.85 -23.39 13.35
C GLY A 182 -11.37 -22.13 12.67
N LEU A 183 -12.20 -22.30 11.63
CA LEU A 183 -12.91 -21.18 11.00
C LEU A 183 -14.10 -20.74 11.84
N LEU A 184 -14.26 -19.43 11.97
CA LEU A 184 -15.48 -18.82 12.48
C LEU A 184 -16.62 -18.96 11.45
N ASP A 185 -17.87 -18.95 11.90
CA ASP A 185 -19.01 -19.14 11.00
C ASP A 185 -19.16 -18.01 9.97
N SER A 186 -18.77 -16.79 10.33
CA SER A 186 -18.66 -15.66 9.38
C SER A 186 -17.62 -15.94 8.30
N GLU A 187 -16.46 -16.49 8.69
CA GLU A 187 -15.37 -16.83 7.77
C GLU A 187 -15.77 -17.97 6.83
N LYS A 188 -16.43 -19.02 7.34
CA LYS A 188 -16.98 -20.12 6.52
C LYS A 188 -17.96 -19.58 5.48
N THR A 189 -18.89 -18.74 5.91
CA THR A 189 -19.93 -18.16 5.03
C THR A 189 -19.31 -17.27 3.96
N LEU A 190 -18.31 -16.46 4.31
CA LEU A 190 -17.57 -15.63 3.36
C LEU A 190 -16.74 -16.46 2.38
N ALA A 191 -16.09 -17.54 2.86
CA ALA A 191 -15.27 -18.42 2.04
C ALA A 191 -16.04 -19.04 0.89
N THR A 192 -17.33 -19.32 1.05
CA THR A 192 -18.19 -19.89 0.00
C THR A 192 -19.03 -18.85 -0.73
N SER A 193 -18.92 -17.57 -0.38
CA SER A 193 -19.79 -16.53 -0.91
C SER A 193 -19.40 -16.10 -2.34
N SER A 194 -20.39 -15.98 -3.22
CA SER A 194 -20.22 -15.42 -4.56
C SER A 194 -19.97 -13.90 -4.56
N CYS A 195 -20.22 -13.21 -3.44
CA CYS A 195 -20.05 -11.76 -3.36
C CYS A 195 -18.58 -11.35 -3.18
N LEU A 196 -17.73 -12.21 -2.59
CA LEU A 196 -16.35 -11.84 -2.25
C LEU A 196 -15.47 -11.74 -3.50
N ASN A 197 -14.94 -10.53 -3.76
CA ASN A 197 -14.12 -10.25 -4.93
C ASN A 197 -12.68 -9.85 -4.59
N THR A 198 -12.49 -9.19 -3.43
CA THR A 198 -11.18 -8.78 -2.92
C THR A 198 -11.05 -9.22 -1.47
N LEU A 199 -9.94 -9.87 -1.14
CA LEU A 199 -9.54 -10.21 0.22
C LEU A 199 -8.15 -9.65 0.49
N SER A 200 -8.01 -8.86 1.55
CA SER A 200 -6.73 -8.49 2.11
C SER A 200 -6.74 -8.76 3.61
N MET A 201 -5.71 -9.45 4.10
CA MET A 201 -5.54 -9.82 5.50
C MET A 201 -4.15 -9.42 6.00
N THR A 202 -4.08 -9.18 7.31
CA THR A 202 -2.82 -9.07 8.05
C THR A 202 -2.79 -10.24 9.03
N ALA A 203 -1.71 -11.02 9.03
CA ALA A 203 -1.51 -12.04 10.06
C ALA A 203 -0.72 -11.43 11.22
N SER A 204 -1.30 -11.49 12.41
CA SER A 204 -0.72 -10.94 13.63
C SER A 204 0.07 -12.01 14.39
N TYR A 205 1.07 -11.62 15.19
CA TYR A 205 1.92 -12.56 15.93
C TYR A 205 1.13 -13.57 16.78
N GLY A 206 0.04 -13.14 17.44
CA GLY A 206 -0.75 -13.99 18.34
C GLY A 206 -1.76 -14.92 17.66
N THR A 207 -2.09 -14.68 16.38
CA THR A 207 -3.09 -15.44 15.60
C THR A 207 -2.54 -15.89 14.26
N CYS A 208 -1.20 -15.89 14.11
CA CYS A 208 -0.55 -15.98 12.81
C CYS A 208 -0.98 -17.23 12.05
N ILE A 209 -0.95 -18.39 12.71
CA ILE A 209 -1.31 -19.66 12.09
C ILE A 209 -2.78 -19.68 11.70
N GLU A 210 -3.66 -19.24 12.59
CA GLU A 210 -5.10 -19.16 12.38
C GLU A 210 -5.47 -18.22 11.22
N ASP A 211 -4.79 -17.09 11.10
CA ASP A 211 -4.95 -16.11 10.02
C ASP A 211 -4.53 -16.70 8.68
N HIS A 212 -3.40 -17.41 8.63
CA HIS A 212 -2.92 -18.08 7.42
C HIS A 212 -3.88 -19.17 6.96
N MET A 213 -4.38 -19.99 7.89
CA MET A 213 -5.34 -21.03 7.60
C MET A 213 -6.66 -20.43 7.08
N THR A 214 -7.22 -19.43 7.76
CA THR A 214 -8.43 -18.74 7.28
C THR A 214 -8.21 -18.15 5.88
N PHE A 215 -7.10 -17.45 5.64
CA PHE A 215 -6.77 -16.90 4.32
C PHE A 215 -6.72 -18.00 3.25
N GLN A 216 -6.02 -19.10 3.52
CA GLN A 216 -5.92 -20.25 2.62
C GLN A 216 -7.29 -20.82 2.25
N ILE A 217 -8.16 -21.03 3.24
CA ILE A 217 -9.49 -21.60 3.01
C ILE A 217 -10.34 -20.64 2.17
N VAL A 218 -10.39 -19.36 2.54
CA VAL A 218 -11.17 -18.35 1.81
C VAL A 218 -10.67 -18.23 0.36
N VAL A 219 -9.36 -18.12 0.15
CA VAL A 219 -8.77 -17.98 -1.18
C VAL A 219 -9.15 -19.14 -2.10
N ALA A 220 -9.26 -20.33 -1.56
CA ALA A 220 -9.48 -21.51 -2.38
C ALA A 220 -10.94 -21.98 -2.46
N LEU A 221 -11.86 -21.41 -1.67
CA LEU A 221 -13.29 -21.67 -1.79
C LEU A 221 -14.07 -20.52 -2.48
N ALA A 222 -13.59 -19.27 -2.40
CA ALA A 222 -14.36 -18.12 -2.86
C ALA A 222 -14.43 -18.05 -4.40
N PRO A 223 -15.59 -18.31 -5.03
CA PRO A 223 -15.68 -18.61 -6.46
C PRO A 223 -15.43 -17.40 -7.38
N ASN A 224 -15.57 -16.17 -6.86
CA ASN A 224 -15.44 -14.93 -7.61
C ASN A 224 -14.27 -14.05 -7.11
N LEU A 225 -13.38 -14.61 -6.30
CA LEU A 225 -12.27 -13.88 -5.70
C LEU A 225 -11.20 -13.59 -6.76
N LYS A 226 -11.02 -12.31 -7.10
CA LYS A 226 -10.05 -11.88 -8.13
C LYS A 226 -8.74 -11.38 -7.53
N PHE A 227 -8.79 -10.83 -6.32
CA PHE A 227 -7.62 -10.28 -5.64
C PHE A 227 -7.50 -10.85 -4.23
N ALA A 228 -6.32 -11.37 -3.90
CA ALA A 228 -5.99 -11.84 -2.57
C ALA A 228 -4.63 -11.27 -2.13
N SER A 229 -4.57 -10.75 -0.90
CA SER A 229 -3.34 -10.23 -0.30
C SER A 229 -3.22 -10.65 1.14
N LEU A 230 -2.08 -11.23 1.49
CA LEU A 230 -1.73 -11.55 2.86
C LEU A 230 -0.45 -10.82 3.22
N VAL A 231 -0.46 -10.12 4.36
CA VAL A 231 0.72 -9.51 4.97
C VAL A 231 1.03 -10.27 6.25
N SER A 232 2.09 -11.06 6.23
CA SER A 232 2.54 -11.89 7.34
C SER A 232 3.61 -11.20 8.17
N LEU A 233 3.42 -11.24 9.49
CA LEU A 233 4.37 -10.83 10.53
C LEU A 233 4.18 -11.81 11.72
N PRO A 234 5.03 -12.84 11.89
CA PRO A 234 6.38 -13.06 11.34
C PRO A 234 6.43 -13.61 9.90
N VAL A 235 7.63 -13.87 9.38
CA VAL A 235 7.85 -14.55 8.10
C VAL A 235 7.38 -16.00 8.19
N MET A 236 6.74 -16.52 7.14
CA MET A 236 6.15 -17.87 7.10
C MET A 236 6.75 -18.76 6.01
N ARG A 237 6.75 -20.07 6.29
CA ARG A 237 7.17 -21.14 5.37
C ARG A 237 6.21 -22.33 5.44
N PRO A 238 6.01 -23.08 4.34
CA PRO A 238 5.20 -24.29 4.35
C PRO A 238 5.63 -25.34 5.40
N SER A 239 6.94 -25.42 5.66
CA SER A 239 7.57 -26.36 6.59
C SER A 239 7.54 -25.92 8.05
N ASP A 240 6.91 -24.79 8.39
CA ASP A 240 6.75 -24.38 9.78
C ASP A 240 5.97 -25.45 10.55
N SER A 241 6.62 -25.95 11.61
CA SER A 241 6.13 -27.09 12.40
C SER A 241 4.78 -26.79 13.03
N GLU A 242 4.55 -25.54 13.45
CA GLU A 242 3.30 -25.11 14.06
C GLU A 242 2.12 -25.15 13.08
N LEU A 243 2.32 -24.63 11.85
CA LEU A 243 1.34 -24.71 10.77
C LEU A 243 1.01 -26.17 10.45
N SER A 244 2.05 -27.01 10.33
CA SER A 244 1.92 -28.44 10.05
C SER A 244 1.23 -29.22 11.18
N ASN A 245 1.55 -28.92 12.44
CA ASN A 245 0.99 -29.58 13.61
C ASN A 245 -0.48 -29.20 13.80
N ARG A 246 -0.83 -27.91 13.69
CA ARG A 246 -2.23 -27.44 13.77
C ARG A 246 -3.09 -28.05 12.66
N TYR A 247 -2.56 -28.16 11.44
CA TYR A 247 -3.22 -28.83 10.32
C TYR A 247 -3.53 -30.31 10.62
N ARG A 248 -2.55 -31.04 11.17
CA ARG A 248 -2.67 -32.49 11.42
C ARG A 248 -3.55 -32.81 12.63
N SER A 249 -3.52 -31.98 13.67
CA SER A 249 -4.21 -32.29 14.91
C SER A 249 -5.74 -32.21 14.79
N ASN A 250 -6.29 -31.27 14.00
CA ASN A 250 -7.74 -31.07 13.90
C ASN A 250 -8.19 -30.58 12.49
N PRO A 251 -8.07 -31.40 11.44
CA PRO A 251 -8.42 -30.98 10.08
C PRO A 251 -9.90 -30.59 9.93
N ASP A 252 -10.81 -31.24 10.65
CA ASP A 252 -12.26 -31.01 10.54
C ASP A 252 -12.69 -29.61 11.02
N LEU A 253 -11.88 -28.95 11.86
CA LEU A 253 -12.15 -27.57 12.31
C LEU A 253 -11.82 -26.53 11.23
N TRP A 254 -10.95 -26.89 10.30
CA TRP A 254 -10.41 -26.00 9.28
C TRP A 254 -10.98 -26.25 7.90
N PHE A 255 -11.39 -27.49 7.59
CA PHE A 255 -11.79 -27.87 6.25
C PHE A 255 -13.29 -28.16 6.21
N PRO A 256 -14.13 -27.17 5.82
CA PRO A 256 -15.52 -27.41 5.51
C PRO A 256 -15.68 -28.57 4.51
N ARG A 257 -16.85 -29.21 4.48
CA ARG A 257 -17.10 -30.37 3.60
C ARG A 257 -16.86 -30.03 2.12
N GLU A 258 -17.14 -28.79 1.75
CA GLU A 258 -16.91 -28.18 0.44
C GLU A 258 -15.43 -28.24 0.00
N TYR A 259 -14.51 -28.35 0.96
CA TYR A 259 -13.09 -28.42 0.72
C TYR A 259 -12.63 -29.75 0.13
N ALA A 260 -13.25 -30.87 0.50
CA ALA A 260 -12.73 -32.21 0.23
C ALA A 260 -12.60 -32.55 -1.27
N ASN A 261 -13.43 -31.97 -2.12
CA ASN A 261 -13.48 -32.25 -3.57
C ASN A 261 -13.17 -31.02 -4.43
N ARG A 262 -12.57 -29.98 -3.84
CA ARG A 262 -12.36 -28.73 -4.56
C ARG A 262 -11.24 -28.84 -5.58
N LYS A 263 -11.40 -28.12 -6.69
CA LYS A 263 -10.28 -27.80 -7.60
C LYS A 263 -9.59 -26.54 -7.10
N PRO A 264 -8.29 -26.34 -7.40
CA PRO A 264 -7.62 -25.08 -7.15
C PRO A 264 -8.41 -23.91 -7.75
N ASN A 265 -8.50 -22.80 -7.03
CA ASN A 265 -9.29 -21.66 -7.45
C ASN A 265 -8.67 -20.99 -8.68
N SER A 266 -9.41 -20.95 -9.78
CA SER A 266 -9.01 -20.35 -11.06
C SER A 266 -9.64 -18.98 -11.34
N SER A 267 -10.37 -18.40 -10.38
CA SER A 267 -10.92 -17.04 -10.45
C SER A 267 -9.90 -15.97 -10.04
N LEU A 268 -8.88 -16.37 -9.27
CA LEU A 268 -7.86 -15.45 -8.75
C LEU A 268 -6.96 -14.93 -9.88
N ARG A 269 -6.74 -13.62 -9.91
CA ARG A 269 -5.89 -12.95 -10.91
C ARG A 269 -4.69 -12.26 -10.27
N HIS A 270 -4.84 -11.82 -9.02
CA HIS A 270 -3.80 -11.13 -8.28
C HIS A 270 -3.57 -11.79 -6.93
N LEU A 271 -2.33 -12.16 -6.65
CA LEU A 271 -1.92 -12.75 -5.37
C LEU A 271 -0.74 -11.96 -4.80
N THR A 272 -0.90 -11.48 -3.56
CA THR A 272 0.18 -10.91 -2.76
C THR A 272 0.44 -11.79 -1.54
N LEU A 273 1.68 -12.27 -1.39
CA LEU A 273 2.14 -13.08 -0.26
C LEU A 273 3.32 -12.37 0.41
N ASP A 274 3.03 -11.28 1.11
CA ASP A 274 4.06 -10.49 1.78
C ASP A 274 4.45 -11.18 3.10
N GLY A 275 5.74 -11.45 3.29
CA GLY A 275 6.29 -12.21 4.43
C GLY A 275 6.37 -13.72 4.22
N TRP A 276 6.09 -14.24 3.02
CA TRP A 276 6.26 -15.66 2.69
C TRP A 276 7.58 -15.94 1.99
N SER A 277 8.23 -17.05 2.31
CA SER A 277 9.43 -17.47 1.56
C SER A 277 9.11 -17.76 0.08
N LEU A 278 9.99 -17.34 -0.81
CA LEU A 278 9.97 -17.67 -2.23
C LEU A 278 10.81 -18.93 -2.47
N SER A 279 10.17 -20.09 -2.45
CA SER A 279 10.77 -21.39 -2.78
C SER A 279 9.84 -22.21 -3.69
N ALA A 280 10.36 -23.29 -4.28
CA ALA A 280 9.53 -24.28 -4.98
C ALA A 280 8.46 -24.89 -4.06
N GLU A 281 8.83 -25.17 -2.80
CA GLU A 281 7.91 -25.70 -1.78
C GLU A 281 6.73 -24.74 -1.54
N SER A 282 6.98 -23.43 -1.46
CA SER A 282 5.92 -22.43 -1.30
C SER A 282 4.99 -22.40 -2.52
N LEU A 283 5.52 -22.49 -3.74
CA LEU A 283 4.70 -22.54 -4.94
C LEU A 283 3.83 -23.80 -4.98
N ASP A 284 4.41 -24.97 -4.69
CA ASP A 284 3.68 -26.23 -4.65
C ASP A 284 2.63 -26.24 -3.54
N TYR A 285 2.94 -25.63 -2.39
CA TYR A 285 2.00 -25.44 -1.30
C TYR A 285 0.76 -24.66 -1.77
N TRP A 286 0.96 -23.50 -2.42
CA TRP A 286 -0.12 -22.63 -2.89
C TRP A 286 -0.85 -23.17 -4.13
N ALA A 287 -0.18 -23.95 -4.98
CA ALA A 287 -0.78 -24.60 -6.15
C ALA A 287 -1.89 -25.59 -5.80
N ARG A 288 -1.93 -26.08 -4.54
CA ARG A 288 -3.04 -26.91 -4.02
C ARG A 288 -4.33 -26.12 -3.81
N PHE A 289 -4.23 -24.80 -3.77
CA PHE A 289 -5.31 -23.89 -3.34
C PHE A 289 -5.72 -22.97 -4.47
N VAL A 290 -4.76 -22.53 -5.28
CA VAL A 290 -4.95 -21.59 -6.38
C VAL A 290 -4.40 -22.22 -7.65
N ASP A 291 -5.12 -22.09 -8.74
CA ASP A 291 -4.57 -22.34 -10.07
C ASP A 291 -3.60 -21.19 -10.42
N LEU A 292 -2.32 -21.38 -10.09
CA LEU A 292 -1.27 -20.39 -10.28
C LEU A 292 -1.08 -20.01 -11.76
N SER A 293 -1.48 -20.88 -12.68
CA SER A 293 -1.42 -20.58 -14.12
C SER A 293 -2.41 -19.50 -14.51
N SER A 294 -3.46 -19.26 -13.74
CA SER A 294 -4.46 -18.24 -14.00
C SER A 294 -4.09 -16.85 -13.47
N LEU A 295 -2.97 -16.72 -12.74
CA LEU A 295 -2.53 -15.45 -12.17
C LEU A 295 -1.97 -14.52 -13.25
N GLU A 296 -2.42 -13.26 -13.21
CA GLU A 296 -1.90 -12.16 -14.02
C GLU A 296 -0.91 -11.30 -13.24
N SER A 297 -0.98 -11.32 -11.91
CA SER A 297 -0.10 -10.54 -11.05
C SER A 297 0.32 -11.31 -9.81
N PHE A 298 1.61 -11.27 -9.53
CA PHE A 298 2.20 -11.82 -8.32
C PHE A 298 3.08 -10.79 -7.64
N LYS A 299 2.85 -10.62 -6.32
CA LYS A 299 3.68 -9.77 -5.47
C LYS A 299 4.15 -10.56 -4.25
N CYS A 300 5.44 -10.48 -3.98
CA CYS A 300 6.01 -10.95 -2.73
C CYS A 300 6.97 -9.89 -2.18
N SER A 301 6.99 -9.75 -0.87
CA SER A 301 7.88 -8.83 -0.17
C SER A 301 8.35 -9.47 1.13
N ARG A 302 9.52 -9.07 1.65
CA ARG A 302 10.05 -9.41 3.00
C ARG A 302 10.33 -10.90 3.30
N GLY A 303 9.97 -11.84 2.44
CA GLY A 303 10.29 -13.26 2.62
C GLY A 303 11.68 -13.65 2.11
N SER A 304 12.20 -14.76 2.63
CA SER A 304 13.48 -15.33 2.16
C SER A 304 13.38 -15.87 0.73
N ILE A 305 14.44 -15.75 -0.06
CA ILE A 305 14.48 -16.20 -1.46
C ILE A 305 15.35 -17.44 -1.67
N TYR A 306 14.87 -18.34 -2.54
CA TYR A 306 15.58 -19.56 -2.93
C TYR A 306 15.59 -19.71 -4.46
N SER A 307 16.70 -20.19 -5.02
CA SER A 307 16.87 -20.43 -6.47
C SER A 307 15.78 -21.35 -7.04
N SER A 308 15.35 -22.34 -6.25
CA SER A 308 14.29 -23.29 -6.60
C SER A 308 12.95 -22.64 -6.95
N TYR A 309 12.65 -21.47 -6.38
CA TYR A 309 11.45 -20.72 -6.73
C TYR A 309 11.40 -20.41 -8.22
N PHE A 310 12.47 -19.85 -8.78
CA PHE A 310 12.51 -19.36 -10.17
C PHE A 310 12.39 -20.51 -11.17
N GLN A 311 13.00 -21.65 -10.87
CA GLN A 311 12.89 -22.87 -11.68
C GLN A 311 11.46 -23.41 -11.70
N ARG A 312 10.76 -23.36 -10.57
CA ARG A 312 9.38 -23.84 -10.45
C ARG A 312 8.35 -22.82 -10.94
N ALA A 313 8.62 -21.53 -10.77
CA ALA A 313 7.78 -20.42 -11.18
C ALA A 313 7.51 -20.44 -12.69
N SER A 314 8.53 -20.70 -13.52
CA SER A 314 8.36 -20.78 -14.98
C SER A 314 7.37 -21.85 -15.44
N GLN A 315 7.15 -22.88 -14.62
CA GLN A 315 6.23 -23.99 -14.91
C GLN A 315 4.80 -23.70 -14.44
N LEU A 316 4.63 -22.90 -13.40
CA LEU A 316 3.34 -22.70 -12.72
C LEU A 316 2.72 -21.32 -12.97
N LEU A 317 3.54 -20.28 -13.18
CA LEU A 317 3.12 -18.87 -13.27
C LEU A 317 3.13 -18.39 -14.73
N THR A 318 2.45 -19.12 -15.60
CA THR A 318 2.59 -19.00 -17.05
C THR A 318 1.81 -17.86 -17.71
N ASN A 319 0.92 -17.18 -16.99
CA ASN A 319 0.13 -16.04 -17.51
C ASN A 319 0.42 -14.70 -16.81
N LEU A 320 1.55 -14.60 -16.09
CA LEU A 320 1.90 -13.37 -15.39
C LEU A 320 2.15 -12.22 -16.37
N LYS A 321 1.56 -11.07 -16.04
CA LYS A 321 1.77 -9.77 -16.68
C LYS A 321 2.47 -8.78 -15.76
N HIS A 322 2.30 -8.95 -14.44
CA HIS A 322 2.83 -8.04 -13.43
C HIS A 322 3.60 -8.81 -12.35
N VAL A 323 4.89 -8.53 -12.23
CA VAL A 323 5.76 -9.15 -11.21
C VAL A 323 6.33 -8.06 -10.32
N SER A 324 6.12 -8.19 -9.01
CA SER A 324 6.73 -7.32 -8.01
C SER A 324 7.42 -8.14 -6.92
N LEU A 325 8.74 -8.11 -6.94
CA LEU A 325 9.61 -8.79 -6.00
C LEU A 325 10.35 -7.73 -5.20
N ASN A 326 10.05 -7.66 -3.90
CA ASN A 326 10.73 -6.76 -2.97
C ASN A 326 11.54 -7.59 -1.98
N LEU A 327 12.73 -7.90 -2.43
CA LEU A 327 13.59 -8.95 -1.88
C LEU A 327 14.63 -8.34 -0.94
N ASN A 328 15.39 -9.18 -0.24
CA ASN A 328 16.49 -8.70 0.62
C ASN A 328 17.80 -8.73 -0.20
N SER A 329 18.53 -7.61 -0.26
CA SER A 329 19.80 -7.54 -1.01
C SER A 329 20.88 -8.45 -0.41
N GLN A 330 20.81 -8.73 0.89
CA GLN A 330 21.76 -9.61 1.60
C GLN A 330 21.62 -11.09 1.22
N GLU A 331 20.48 -11.50 0.67
CA GLU A 331 20.24 -12.88 0.23
C GLU A 331 20.63 -13.10 -1.24
N ARG A 332 21.18 -12.07 -1.91
CA ARG A 332 21.67 -12.15 -3.28
C ARG A 332 22.98 -12.94 -3.31
N ASN A 333 22.97 -14.09 -3.98
CA ASN A 333 24.15 -14.89 -4.28
C ASN A 333 24.18 -15.25 -5.77
N GLU A 334 25.27 -15.84 -6.25
CA GLU A 334 25.43 -16.18 -7.67
C GLU A 334 24.35 -17.14 -8.17
N GLU A 335 23.98 -18.13 -7.37
CA GLU A 335 22.96 -19.13 -7.72
C GLU A 335 21.57 -18.49 -7.86
N THR A 336 21.16 -17.69 -6.87
CA THR A 336 19.86 -17.01 -6.89
C THR A 336 19.80 -15.94 -7.99
N SER A 337 20.90 -15.24 -8.25
CA SER A 337 21.02 -14.26 -9.34
C SER A 337 20.92 -14.94 -10.72
N ALA A 338 21.62 -16.06 -10.92
CA ALA A 338 21.51 -16.82 -12.17
C ALA A 338 20.10 -17.38 -12.39
N ALA A 339 19.44 -17.85 -11.32
CA ALA A 339 18.09 -18.39 -11.40
C ALA A 339 17.05 -17.31 -11.75
N ILE A 340 17.12 -16.13 -11.13
CA ILE A 340 16.21 -15.01 -11.48
C ILE A 340 16.49 -14.48 -12.87
N GLU A 341 17.76 -14.34 -13.28
CA GLU A 341 18.14 -13.94 -14.64
C GLU A 341 17.50 -14.87 -15.67
N HIS A 342 17.63 -16.19 -15.47
CA HIS A 342 17.02 -17.18 -16.37
C HIS A 342 15.50 -17.11 -16.39
N TYR A 343 14.87 -16.92 -15.22
CA TYR A 343 13.41 -16.80 -15.14
C TYR A 343 12.90 -15.55 -15.87
N ILE A 344 13.51 -14.39 -15.64
CA ILE A 344 13.15 -13.15 -16.34
C ILE A 344 13.38 -13.29 -17.85
N ALA A 345 14.50 -13.91 -18.27
CA ALA A 345 14.78 -14.15 -19.69
C ALA A 345 13.75 -15.04 -20.40
N THR A 346 13.02 -15.90 -19.68
CA THR A 346 12.16 -16.93 -20.27
C THR A 346 10.68 -16.77 -19.95
N CYS A 347 10.31 -15.96 -18.97
CA CYS A 347 8.92 -15.71 -18.62
C CYS A 347 8.19 -14.92 -19.72
N PRO A 348 6.85 -15.03 -19.80
CA PRO A 348 6.06 -14.27 -20.78
C PRO A 348 6.33 -12.76 -20.71
N PRO A 349 6.20 -12.03 -21.83
CA PRO A 349 6.40 -10.58 -21.86
C PRO A 349 5.56 -9.86 -20.79
N LEU A 350 6.24 -9.17 -19.87
CA LEU A 350 5.61 -8.48 -18.76
C LEU A 350 5.17 -7.07 -19.14
N LEU A 351 4.09 -6.60 -18.53
CA LEU A 351 3.64 -5.21 -18.55
C LEU A 351 4.26 -4.40 -17.41
N THR A 352 4.45 -5.04 -16.25
CA THR A 352 5.07 -4.41 -15.08
C THR A 352 6.13 -5.32 -14.47
N LEU A 353 7.32 -4.76 -14.29
CA LEU A 353 8.40 -5.41 -13.58
C LEU A 353 8.90 -4.51 -12.45
N SER A 354 8.89 -5.04 -11.22
CA SER A 354 9.41 -4.39 -10.03
C SER A 354 10.42 -5.29 -9.35
N LEU A 355 11.68 -4.87 -9.33
CA LEU A 355 12.80 -5.57 -8.71
C LEU A 355 13.42 -4.66 -7.65
N TRP A 356 12.89 -4.71 -6.42
CA TRP A 356 13.43 -3.90 -5.34
C TRP A 356 14.52 -4.66 -4.59
N SER A 357 15.60 -3.96 -4.26
CA SER A 357 16.86 -4.43 -3.64
C SER A 357 17.65 -5.44 -4.46
N TRP A 358 17.29 -5.62 -5.72
CA TRP A 358 17.83 -6.64 -6.62
C TRP A 358 18.26 -6.07 -7.97
N ARG A 359 18.46 -4.76 -8.03
CA ARG A 359 19.16 -4.12 -9.12
C ARG A 359 20.55 -4.75 -9.27
N GLY A 360 20.94 -5.04 -10.50
CA GLY A 360 22.18 -5.76 -10.81
C GLY A 360 22.13 -7.27 -10.52
N GLY A 361 21.08 -7.78 -9.88
CA GLY A 361 20.81 -9.23 -9.81
C GLY A 361 20.24 -9.77 -11.13
N VAL A 362 19.65 -8.89 -11.94
CA VAL A 362 19.21 -9.16 -13.32
C VAL A 362 19.79 -8.10 -14.24
N SER A 363 20.34 -8.50 -15.38
CA SER A 363 20.90 -7.53 -16.34
C SER A 363 19.80 -6.77 -17.07
N LEU A 364 20.01 -5.47 -17.30
CA LEU A 364 19.07 -4.64 -18.06
C LEU A 364 18.86 -5.19 -19.49
N SER A 365 19.92 -5.71 -20.11
CA SER A 365 19.84 -6.36 -21.42
C SER A 365 18.85 -7.53 -21.43
N THR A 366 18.88 -8.38 -20.40
CA THR A 366 17.95 -9.52 -20.30
C THR A 366 16.51 -9.04 -20.14
N ILE A 367 16.28 -8.02 -19.30
CA ILE A 367 14.95 -7.42 -19.14
C ILE A 367 14.44 -6.88 -20.48
N PHE A 368 15.27 -6.13 -21.21
CA PHE A 368 14.84 -5.46 -22.44
C PHE A 368 14.63 -6.41 -23.61
N ASN A 369 15.50 -7.42 -23.75
CA ASN A 369 15.38 -8.42 -24.81
C ASN A 369 14.04 -9.16 -24.74
N GLN A 370 13.54 -9.44 -23.53
CA GLN A 370 12.31 -10.20 -23.34
C GLN A 370 11.07 -9.32 -23.12
N HIS A 371 11.20 -8.16 -22.47
CA HIS A 371 10.05 -7.38 -22.00
C HIS A 371 10.02 -5.94 -22.50
N GLY A 372 11.10 -5.42 -23.10
CA GLY A 372 11.21 -3.99 -23.42
C GLY A 372 10.04 -3.45 -24.23
N THR A 373 9.59 -4.19 -25.24
CA THR A 373 8.49 -3.76 -26.12
C THR A 373 7.10 -3.72 -25.45
N THR A 374 6.92 -4.44 -24.33
CA THR A 374 5.63 -4.57 -23.62
C THR A 374 5.59 -3.82 -22.30
N LEU A 375 6.75 -3.50 -21.71
CA LEU A 375 6.81 -2.85 -20.41
C LEU A 375 6.14 -1.48 -20.44
N THR A 376 5.12 -1.32 -19.60
CA THR A 376 4.48 -0.04 -19.30
C THR A 376 4.94 0.53 -17.97
N ALA A 377 5.46 -0.31 -17.07
CA ALA A 377 5.96 0.11 -15.77
C ALA A 377 7.23 -0.67 -15.38
N LEU A 378 8.27 0.06 -14.98
CA LEU A 378 9.55 -0.50 -14.54
C LEU A 378 9.95 0.15 -13.21
N HIS A 379 10.13 -0.67 -12.18
CA HIS A 379 10.49 -0.19 -10.85
C HIS A 379 11.78 -0.86 -10.36
N LEU A 380 12.86 -0.08 -10.34
CA LEU A 380 14.17 -0.50 -9.87
C LEU A 380 14.47 0.35 -8.63
N HIS A 381 14.57 -0.24 -7.45
CA HIS A 381 14.84 0.54 -6.25
C HIS A 381 15.64 -0.28 -5.25
N GLU A 382 16.76 0.24 -4.75
CA GLU A 382 17.58 -0.35 -3.71
C GLU A 382 17.20 0.19 -2.33
N ARG A 383 16.84 -0.72 -1.41
CA ARG A 383 16.62 -0.35 -0.01
C ARG A 383 17.88 0.20 0.65
N GLU A 384 17.69 1.19 1.53
CA GLU A 384 18.70 1.64 2.49
C GLU A 384 18.86 0.65 3.65
N ASP A 385 19.57 -0.45 3.40
CA ASP A 385 19.88 -1.44 4.43
C ASP A 385 21.32 -1.31 4.98
N ASP A 386 22.21 -0.62 4.27
CA ASP A 386 23.60 -0.39 4.69
C ASP A 386 23.87 1.09 5.03
N TRP A 387 24.62 1.29 6.10
CA TRP A 387 24.99 2.60 6.64
C TRP A 387 26.21 3.21 5.97
N TYR A 388 26.98 2.41 5.24
CA TYR A 388 28.32 2.81 4.79
C TYR A 388 28.51 2.70 3.27
N THR A 389 27.48 2.31 2.54
CA THR A 389 27.50 2.26 1.07
C THR A 389 26.43 3.17 0.50
N LEU A 390 26.73 3.78 -0.65
CA LEU A 390 25.72 4.46 -1.45
C LEU A 390 24.85 3.43 -2.14
N ARG A 391 23.63 3.84 -2.47
CA ARG A 391 22.77 3.01 -3.31
C ARG A 391 23.38 2.88 -4.70
N ASP A 392 23.13 1.73 -5.31
CA ASP A 392 23.41 1.55 -6.72
C ASP A 392 22.38 2.34 -7.55
N THR A 393 22.86 3.16 -8.50
CA THR A 393 22.04 4.13 -9.25
C THR A 393 22.25 3.98 -10.74
N LEU A 394 21.26 4.36 -11.54
CA LEU A 394 21.38 4.28 -13.00
C LEU A 394 22.44 5.24 -13.53
N SER A 395 23.29 4.75 -14.43
CA SER A 395 24.11 5.63 -15.26
C SER A 395 23.24 6.34 -16.32
N LEU A 396 23.78 7.40 -16.91
CA LEU A 396 23.10 8.11 -18.00
C LEU A 396 22.89 7.21 -19.22
N GLU A 397 23.86 6.35 -19.53
CA GLU A 397 23.80 5.37 -20.62
C GLU A 397 22.73 4.31 -20.35
N GLU A 398 22.58 3.87 -19.10
CA GLU A 398 21.50 2.94 -18.72
C GLU A 398 20.12 3.59 -18.86
N LEU A 399 19.97 4.87 -18.49
CA LEU A 399 18.73 5.62 -18.69
C LEU A 399 18.36 5.74 -20.18
N ARG A 400 19.34 6.06 -21.03
CA ARG A 400 19.17 6.06 -22.50
C ARG A 400 18.71 4.71 -23.01
N LEU A 401 19.38 3.66 -22.57
CA LEU A 401 19.06 2.29 -22.98
C LEU A 401 17.64 1.90 -22.57
N ILE A 402 17.19 2.29 -21.36
CA ILE A 402 15.81 2.08 -20.90
C ILE A 402 14.82 2.80 -21.83
N ARG A 403 15.04 4.09 -22.10
CA ARG A 403 14.16 4.90 -22.96
C ARG A 403 14.01 4.28 -24.35
N GLU A 404 15.13 3.86 -24.94
CA GLU A 404 15.17 3.32 -26.29
C GLU A 404 14.56 1.92 -26.39
N SER A 405 14.78 1.10 -25.35
CA SER A 405 14.31 -0.29 -25.34
C SER A 405 12.86 -0.43 -24.87
N CYS A 406 12.33 0.55 -24.12
CA CYS A 406 10.99 0.50 -23.52
C CYS A 406 10.08 1.62 -24.05
N PRO A 407 9.65 1.60 -25.33
CA PRO A 407 8.90 2.70 -25.94
C PRO A 407 7.49 2.90 -25.35
N GLN A 408 6.95 1.92 -24.63
CA GLN A 408 5.63 1.98 -23.99
C GLN A 408 5.68 2.35 -22.50
N LEU A 409 6.88 2.63 -21.97
CA LEU A 409 7.08 2.91 -20.56
C LEU A 409 6.35 4.19 -20.15
N LYS A 410 5.46 4.06 -19.16
CA LYS A 410 4.64 5.14 -18.60
C LYS A 410 4.99 5.41 -17.15
N ASP A 411 5.34 4.38 -16.39
CA ASP A 411 5.68 4.50 -14.98
C ASP A 411 7.11 4.02 -14.74
N PHE A 412 7.93 4.87 -14.12
CA PHE A 412 9.33 4.56 -13.89
C PHE A 412 9.74 4.90 -12.47
N THR A 413 10.47 3.99 -11.81
CA THR A 413 11.07 4.21 -10.50
C THR A 413 12.54 3.86 -10.55
N PHE A 414 13.39 4.77 -10.05
CA PHE A 414 14.83 4.54 -9.91
C PHE A 414 15.43 5.31 -8.73
N ASP A 415 16.64 4.92 -8.32
CA ASP A 415 17.42 5.63 -7.30
C ASP A 415 18.35 6.68 -7.92
N LEU A 416 18.52 7.77 -7.19
CA LEU A 416 19.46 8.84 -7.47
C LEU A 416 20.26 9.14 -6.20
N ASN A 417 21.59 9.23 -6.32
CA ASN A 417 22.45 9.58 -5.19
C ASN A 417 22.54 11.11 -5.07
N ARG A 418 22.55 11.62 -3.84
CA ARG A 418 22.71 13.06 -3.63
C ARG A 418 24.14 13.50 -3.85
N VAL A 419 24.32 14.47 -4.74
CA VAL A 419 25.60 15.16 -4.94
C VAL A 419 25.85 16.18 -3.82
N SER A 420 24.79 16.86 -3.39
CA SER A 420 24.82 17.94 -2.39
C SER A 420 23.60 17.90 -1.48
N ARG A 421 23.69 18.57 -0.32
CA ARG A 421 22.55 18.78 0.60
C ARG A 421 21.48 19.66 -0.05
N GLN A 422 21.93 20.66 -0.81
CA GLN A 422 21.12 21.72 -1.41
C GLN A 422 20.22 21.20 -2.53
N LEU A 423 20.61 20.07 -3.16
CA LEU A 423 19.90 19.47 -4.29
C LEU A 423 19.79 20.46 -5.45
N ASP A 424 20.92 21.07 -5.81
CA ASP A 424 20.98 22.00 -6.94
C ASP A 424 20.67 21.23 -8.23
N LEU A 425 19.75 21.75 -9.06
CA LEU A 425 19.23 21.02 -10.21
C LEU A 425 20.32 20.82 -11.28
N GLU A 426 21.26 21.75 -11.35
CA GLU A 426 22.40 21.76 -12.25
C GLU A 426 23.28 20.51 -12.07
N ASP A 427 23.40 20.00 -10.83
CA ASP A 427 24.12 18.76 -10.51
C ASP A 427 23.50 17.54 -11.21
N TYR A 428 22.22 17.61 -11.59
CA TYR A 428 21.44 16.54 -12.20
C TYR A 428 20.98 16.86 -13.62
N GLN A 429 21.55 17.88 -14.25
CA GLN A 429 21.10 18.38 -15.56
C GLN A 429 21.07 17.27 -16.62
N ASN A 430 22.14 16.47 -16.73
CA ASN A 430 22.22 15.38 -17.71
C ASN A 430 21.11 14.33 -17.49
N THR A 431 20.86 13.97 -16.24
CA THR A 431 19.81 12.99 -15.89
C THR A 431 18.42 13.55 -16.15
N THR A 432 18.15 14.81 -15.79
CA THR A 432 16.83 15.43 -16.00
C THR A 432 16.54 15.72 -17.48
N ASP A 433 17.56 16.06 -18.27
CA ASP A 433 17.44 16.20 -19.72
C ASP A 433 17.15 14.85 -20.39
N GLU A 434 17.81 13.76 -19.98
CA GLU A 434 17.48 12.43 -20.50
C GLU A 434 16.05 12.01 -20.11
N LEU A 435 15.64 12.26 -18.86
CA LEU A 435 14.28 11.95 -18.37
C LEU A 435 13.19 12.74 -19.10
N ARG A 436 13.48 13.96 -19.57
CA ARG A 436 12.55 14.78 -20.38
C ARG A 436 12.18 14.08 -21.70
N GLU A 437 13.11 13.32 -22.27
CA GLU A 437 12.87 12.61 -23.54
C GLU A 437 11.96 11.38 -23.36
N PHE A 438 11.70 10.94 -22.13
CA PHE A 438 10.73 9.89 -21.88
C PHE A 438 9.28 10.41 -22.00
N ARG A 439 8.37 9.51 -22.36
CA ARG A 439 6.92 9.77 -22.39
C ARG A 439 6.21 9.22 -21.15
N LEU A 440 6.77 9.53 -19.97
CA LEU A 440 6.24 9.03 -18.69
C LEU A 440 4.95 9.75 -18.29
N ASN A 441 4.04 9.00 -17.67
CA ASN A 441 2.93 9.52 -16.89
C ASN A 441 3.32 9.74 -15.43
N SER A 442 4.16 8.86 -14.88
CA SER A 442 4.62 8.91 -13.50
C SER A 442 6.11 8.59 -13.41
N LEU A 443 6.83 9.42 -12.67
CA LEU A 443 8.24 9.19 -12.32
C LEU A 443 8.38 9.19 -10.80
N GLN A 444 9.08 8.20 -10.26
CA GLN A 444 9.43 8.16 -8.85
C GLN A 444 10.94 8.10 -8.69
N ILE A 445 11.51 9.08 -7.98
CA ILE A 445 12.94 9.16 -7.71
C ILE A 445 13.16 8.95 -6.22
N TYR A 446 13.96 7.93 -5.88
CA TYR A 446 14.39 7.69 -4.52
C TYR A 446 15.77 8.31 -4.30
N LEU A 447 15.91 9.12 -3.25
CA LEU A 447 17.16 9.73 -2.80
C LEU A 447 17.50 9.23 -1.41
N ASP A 448 18.79 9.24 -1.06
CA ASP A 448 19.21 8.86 0.27
C ASP A 448 18.73 9.88 1.32
N CYS A 449 18.36 9.42 2.53
CA CYS A 449 17.98 10.35 3.61
C CYS A 449 19.16 10.86 4.45
N GLY A 450 20.41 10.60 4.03
CA GLY A 450 21.62 10.96 4.78
C GLY A 450 21.96 9.98 5.91
N LEU A 451 21.55 8.72 5.81
CA LEU A 451 21.86 7.70 6.83
C LEU A 451 23.36 7.60 7.16
N PRO A 452 24.29 7.56 6.18
CA PRO A 452 25.72 7.49 6.50
C PRO A 452 26.19 8.70 7.32
N TRP A 453 25.64 9.89 7.06
CA TRP A 453 25.95 11.09 7.82
C TRP A 453 25.44 10.93 9.25
N LEU A 454 24.18 10.52 9.44
CA LEU A 454 23.53 10.35 10.74
C LEU A 454 24.14 9.24 11.61
N ALA A 455 24.79 8.26 10.98
CA ALA A 455 25.44 7.13 11.65
C ALA A 455 26.79 7.49 12.30
N ALA A 456 27.41 8.59 11.88
CA ALA A 456 28.76 8.93 12.32
C ALA A 456 28.81 9.23 13.84
N PRO A 457 29.74 8.62 14.58
CA PRO A 457 29.77 8.63 16.04
C PRO A 457 30.14 9.98 16.68
N ASP A 458 30.92 10.83 16.01
CA ASP A 458 31.49 12.08 16.58
C ASP A 458 30.52 13.29 16.61
N ARG A 459 29.22 13.03 16.75
CA ARG A 459 28.22 14.11 16.75
C ARG A 459 27.91 14.58 18.16
N GLY A 460 28.74 15.48 18.66
CA GLY A 460 28.36 16.34 19.79
C GLY A 460 27.10 17.14 19.47
N ASP A 461 26.11 17.10 20.36
CA ASP A 461 25.00 18.04 20.60
C ASP A 461 24.13 18.63 19.47
N PHE A 462 24.32 18.29 18.20
CA PHE A 462 23.35 18.62 17.12
C PHE A 462 21.96 17.97 17.32
N GLN A 463 21.80 17.17 18.37
CA GLN A 463 20.56 16.49 18.73
C GLN A 463 19.57 17.39 19.49
N ASN A 464 19.99 18.52 20.06
CA ASN A 464 19.11 19.49 20.74
C ASN A 464 19.38 20.93 20.29
N PRO A 465 19.04 21.28 19.05
CA PRO A 465 19.03 22.66 18.61
C PRO A 465 18.05 23.45 19.50
N PRO A 466 18.47 24.59 20.07
CA PRO A 466 17.62 25.38 20.96
C PRO A 466 16.34 25.77 20.22
N ARG A 467 15.18 25.58 20.88
CA ARG A 467 13.88 26.09 20.38
C ARG A 467 13.95 27.61 20.31
N GLY A 468 14.37 28.13 19.16
CA GLY A 468 14.25 29.55 18.85
C GLY A 468 12.78 29.95 18.77
N PRO A 469 12.43 31.21 19.10
CA PRO A 469 11.08 31.70 18.93
C PRO A 469 10.64 31.58 17.45
N PRO A 470 9.32 31.41 17.19
CA PRO A 470 8.79 31.37 15.83
C PRO A 470 9.25 32.62 15.06
N ARG A 471 9.91 32.43 13.91
CA ARG A 471 10.22 33.55 13.00
C ARG A 471 8.92 34.00 12.33
N GLU A 472 8.77 35.32 12.17
CA GLU A 472 7.69 35.92 11.39
C GLU A 472 7.85 35.56 9.91
N THR A 473 6.78 35.04 9.31
CA THR A 473 6.77 34.43 7.98
C THR A 473 7.04 35.46 6.89
N ALA A 474 8.17 35.33 6.19
CA ALA A 474 8.41 36.04 4.93
C ALA A 474 7.72 35.34 3.74
N ASP A 475 7.41 36.10 2.68
CA ASP A 475 6.85 35.57 1.43
C ASP A 475 7.76 34.47 0.85
N GLY A 476 7.23 33.24 0.73
CA GLY A 476 7.96 32.07 0.25
C GLY A 476 8.26 31.00 1.31
N GLU A 477 7.79 31.16 2.54
CA GLU A 477 7.85 30.11 3.57
C GLU A 477 6.81 29.01 3.34
N LEU A 478 7.22 27.76 3.57
CA LEU A 478 6.31 26.61 3.49
C LEU A 478 5.23 26.74 4.58
N PRO A 479 3.95 26.50 4.26
CA PRO A 479 2.88 26.64 5.26
C PRO A 479 3.05 25.61 6.39
N GLY A 480 3.42 26.08 7.58
CA GLY A 480 3.56 25.29 8.80
C GLY A 480 5.01 25.07 9.24
N ASN A 481 5.28 25.31 10.54
CA ASN A 481 6.60 25.24 11.15
C ASN A 481 7.05 23.78 11.41
N CYS A 482 7.40 23.05 10.35
CA CYS A 482 8.01 21.74 10.51
C CYS A 482 9.49 21.92 10.84
N TYR A 483 9.97 21.27 11.90
CA TYR A 483 11.38 21.36 12.29
C TYR A 483 12.35 20.91 11.17
N GLY A 484 11.88 20.08 10.23
CA GLY A 484 12.68 19.63 9.07
C GLY A 484 12.91 20.72 8.01
N ASP A 485 12.34 21.91 8.18
CA ASP A 485 12.50 23.02 7.25
C ASP A 485 13.86 23.75 7.44
N SER A 486 14.48 23.67 8.62
CA SER A 486 15.74 24.36 8.93
C SER A 486 16.78 23.51 9.68
N GLN A 487 16.40 22.33 10.20
CA GLN A 487 17.24 21.50 11.09
C GLN A 487 18.67 21.24 10.58
N TYR A 488 18.85 21.15 9.27
CA TYR A 488 20.11 20.75 8.65
C TYR A 488 20.77 21.88 7.83
N GLU A 489 20.30 23.12 7.95
CA GLU A 489 20.79 24.23 7.11
C GLU A 489 22.29 24.51 7.29
N ALA A 490 22.79 24.42 8.53
CA ALA A 490 24.20 24.59 8.86
C ALA A 490 25.03 23.29 8.82
N ALA A 491 24.42 22.17 8.43
CA ALA A 491 25.09 20.87 8.41
C ALA A 491 26.07 20.77 7.24
N VAL A 492 27.29 20.29 7.51
CA VAL A 492 28.34 20.08 6.49
C VAL A 492 28.54 18.60 6.17
N PRO A 493 28.96 18.23 4.95
CA PRO A 493 29.33 16.86 4.59
C PRO A 493 30.47 16.35 5.47
N ILE A 494 30.52 15.03 5.69
CA ILE A 494 31.60 14.38 6.44
C ILE A 494 32.16 13.19 5.67
N ILE A 495 33.41 12.83 5.92
CA ILE A 495 34.00 11.60 5.37
C ILE A 495 33.70 10.47 6.35
N VAL A 496 33.01 9.45 5.88
CA VAL A 496 32.72 8.22 6.61
C VAL A 496 33.55 7.09 6.00
N GLN A 497 34.14 6.28 6.86
CA GLN A 497 34.78 5.02 6.46
C GLN A 497 33.96 3.88 7.03
N ALA A 498 33.67 2.87 6.21
CA ALA A 498 33.06 1.65 6.71
C ALA A 498 33.98 1.02 7.79
N PRO A 499 33.42 0.33 8.81
CA PRO A 499 34.23 -0.42 9.74
C PRO A 499 35.06 -1.47 8.99
N ARG A 500 36.35 -1.60 9.30
CA ARG A 500 37.14 -2.74 8.80
C ARG A 500 36.63 -4.01 9.45
N LEU A 501 36.06 -4.92 8.64
CA LEU A 501 35.61 -6.24 9.08
C LEU A 501 36.78 -7.15 9.49
N SER A 502 37.98 -6.94 8.91
CA SER A 502 39.20 -7.66 9.25
C SER A 502 40.43 -6.75 9.13
N PRO A 503 41.46 -6.91 9.98
CA PRO A 503 42.73 -6.18 9.86
C PRO A 503 43.45 -6.40 8.52
N THR A 504 43.22 -7.57 7.90
CA THR A 504 43.86 -7.99 6.64
C THR A 504 43.07 -7.61 5.39
N ALA A 505 41.83 -7.13 5.54
CA ALA A 505 41.05 -6.66 4.41
C ALA A 505 41.60 -5.33 3.87
N PRO A 506 41.48 -5.07 2.56
CA PRO A 506 41.82 -3.76 2.00
C PRO A 506 41.06 -2.64 2.73
N PRO A 507 41.64 -1.42 2.81
CA PRO A 507 40.96 -0.28 3.41
C PRO A 507 39.59 -0.09 2.75
N PRO A 508 38.52 0.06 3.54
CA PRO A 508 37.19 0.25 2.98
C PRO A 508 37.14 1.58 2.22
N PRO A 509 36.29 1.67 1.20
CA PRO A 509 36.11 2.91 0.46
C PRO A 509 35.70 4.04 1.41
N THR A 510 36.32 5.20 1.24
CA THR A 510 35.90 6.44 1.90
C THR A 510 34.67 6.99 1.18
N LEU A 511 33.63 7.30 1.94
CA LEU A 511 32.40 7.89 1.44
C LEU A 511 32.25 9.33 1.97
N THR A 512 32.01 10.30 1.08
CA THR A 512 31.56 11.63 1.50
C THR A 512 30.07 11.58 1.78
N ALA A 513 29.69 11.49 3.05
CA ALA A 513 28.32 11.42 3.49
C ALA A 513 27.67 12.82 3.53
N GLN A 514 26.57 12.97 2.81
CA GLN A 514 25.80 14.21 2.78
C GLN A 514 24.82 14.28 3.97
N PRO A 515 24.72 15.42 4.68
CA PRO A 515 23.66 15.65 5.66
C PRO A 515 22.27 15.54 5.03
N PRO A 516 21.20 15.24 5.80
CA PRO A 516 19.83 15.28 5.27
C PRO A 516 19.50 16.66 4.68
N SER A 517 18.76 16.66 3.57
CA SER A 517 18.26 17.88 2.95
C SER A 517 17.07 18.43 3.74
N THR A 518 16.91 19.76 3.76
CA THR A 518 15.73 20.39 4.37
C THR A 518 14.50 20.21 3.49
N ASN A 519 13.30 20.26 4.07
CA ASN A 519 12.07 20.19 3.27
C ASN A 519 11.98 21.32 2.23
N ARG A 520 12.58 22.50 2.50
CA ARG A 520 12.62 23.63 1.57
C ARG A 520 13.45 23.30 0.34
N GLU A 521 14.62 22.68 0.54
CA GLU A 521 15.47 22.20 -0.56
C GLU A 521 14.78 21.10 -1.35
N ILE A 522 14.15 20.14 -0.67
CA ILE A 522 13.39 19.06 -1.30
C ILE A 522 12.27 19.62 -2.19
N CYS A 523 11.46 20.55 -1.69
CA CYS A 523 10.39 21.18 -2.46
C CYS A 523 10.92 21.98 -3.65
N ARG A 524 12.01 22.74 -3.47
CA ARG A 524 12.64 23.50 -4.56
C ARG A 524 13.12 22.58 -5.67
N PHE A 525 13.86 21.52 -5.29
CA PHE A 525 14.34 20.51 -6.23
C PHE A 525 13.19 19.81 -6.94
N LEU A 526 12.15 19.38 -6.21
CA LEU A 526 10.96 18.75 -6.79
C LEU A 526 10.30 19.64 -7.85
N ILE A 527 10.07 20.92 -7.56
CA ILE A 527 9.45 21.86 -8.50
C ILE A 527 10.34 22.05 -9.72
N GLY A 528 11.64 22.27 -9.52
CA GLY A 528 12.62 22.43 -10.59
C GLY A 528 12.69 21.21 -11.50
N ALA A 529 12.86 20.02 -10.92
CA ALA A 529 12.90 18.75 -11.63
C ALA A 529 11.58 18.46 -12.36
N TRP A 530 10.42 18.72 -11.75
CA TRP A 530 9.14 18.56 -12.41
C TRP A 530 9.01 19.46 -13.63
N LYS A 531 9.37 20.75 -13.50
CA LYS A 531 9.35 21.69 -14.63
C LYS A 531 10.34 21.27 -15.72
N ALA A 532 11.53 20.80 -15.35
CA ALA A 532 12.54 20.34 -16.30
C ALA A 532 12.11 19.08 -17.06
N ILE A 533 11.42 18.13 -16.41
CA ILE A 533 11.06 16.83 -17.01
C ILE A 533 9.71 16.91 -17.73
N PHE A 534 8.69 17.49 -17.08
CA PHE A 534 7.30 17.47 -17.54
C PHE A 534 6.77 18.83 -18.01
N GLY A 535 7.50 19.93 -17.80
CA GLY A 535 6.99 21.28 -18.05
C GLY A 535 6.61 21.55 -19.52
N SER A 536 7.25 20.88 -20.48
CA SER A 536 6.92 20.97 -21.91
C SER A 536 5.77 20.04 -22.34
N GLN A 537 5.40 19.06 -21.52
CA GLN A 537 4.34 18.11 -21.83
C GLN A 537 2.99 18.72 -21.50
N THR A 538 2.01 18.64 -22.41
CA THR A 538 0.66 19.19 -22.21
C THR A 538 -0.39 18.13 -21.84
N THR A 539 -0.07 16.85 -22.02
CA THR A 539 -0.98 15.72 -21.81
C THR A 539 -0.42 14.73 -20.79
N GLY A 540 -1.27 13.87 -20.24
CA GLY A 540 -0.88 12.83 -19.28
C GLY A 540 -0.86 13.30 -17.83
N ALA A 541 -0.68 12.34 -16.91
CA ALA A 541 -0.71 12.59 -15.48
C ALA A 541 0.46 13.46 -15.00
N ARG A 542 1.63 13.35 -15.66
CA ARG A 542 2.85 14.15 -15.41
C ARG A 542 3.18 14.22 -13.92
N GLN A 543 3.13 13.09 -13.22
CA GLN A 543 3.39 13.02 -11.78
C GLN A 543 4.89 12.77 -11.52
N LEU A 544 5.47 13.56 -10.62
CA LEU A 544 6.80 13.31 -10.06
C LEU A 544 6.67 13.06 -8.56
N ASP A 545 7.04 11.88 -8.10
CA ASP A 545 7.26 11.59 -6.68
C ASP A 545 8.76 11.60 -6.39
N ILE A 546 9.16 12.28 -5.33
CA ILE A 546 10.51 12.21 -4.76
C ILE A 546 10.40 11.66 -3.34
N LYS A 547 11.18 10.63 -3.05
CA LYS A 547 11.18 9.93 -1.75
C LYS A 547 12.58 9.95 -1.15
N PHE A 548 12.70 10.42 0.08
CA PHE A 548 13.93 10.39 0.86
C PHE A 548 13.80 9.29 1.91
N GLY A 549 14.72 8.34 1.86
CA GLY A 549 14.75 7.16 2.71
C GLY A 549 13.64 6.13 2.43
N GLU A 550 13.53 5.14 3.31
CA GLU A 550 12.60 4.00 3.17
C GLU A 550 11.16 4.34 3.54
N VAL A 551 10.49 5.16 2.72
CA VAL A 551 9.08 5.56 2.92
C VAL A 551 8.12 4.36 2.97
N GLU A 552 8.49 3.25 2.34
CA GLU A 552 7.64 2.06 2.20
C GLU A 552 7.74 1.12 3.42
N ARG A 553 8.75 1.33 4.29
CA ARG A 553 8.87 0.59 5.56
C ARG A 553 7.98 1.23 6.63
N LYS A 554 6.97 0.48 7.06
CA LYS A 554 6.11 0.86 8.19
C LYS A 554 6.75 0.63 9.56
N ALA A 555 7.81 -0.17 9.65
CA ALA A 555 8.54 -0.41 10.88
C ALA A 555 9.67 0.62 11.05
N ALA A 556 9.93 1.03 12.29
CA ALA A 556 10.98 1.99 12.61
C ALA A 556 12.33 1.55 12.03
N ILE A 557 12.91 2.43 11.21
CA ILE A 557 14.18 2.22 10.53
C ILE A 557 15.27 2.13 11.59
N LEU A 558 15.78 0.91 11.78
CA LEU A 558 17.06 0.57 12.39
C LEU A 558 17.14 0.81 13.92
N PRO A 559 17.55 -0.21 14.72
CA PRO A 559 17.69 -0.09 16.18
C PRO A 559 18.55 1.10 16.66
N ARG A 560 19.54 1.54 15.86
CA ARG A 560 20.44 2.67 16.16
C ARG A 560 19.80 4.06 16.02
N LEU A 561 18.63 4.16 15.39
CA LEU A 561 17.84 5.41 15.36
C LEU A 561 16.63 5.35 16.29
N ARG A 562 16.51 4.36 17.19
CA ARG A 562 15.43 4.35 18.18
C ARG A 562 15.44 5.66 18.98
N GLY A 563 14.30 6.32 19.03
CA GLY A 563 14.12 7.62 19.66
C GLY A 563 14.48 8.83 18.79
N LYS A 564 15.10 8.63 17.61
CA LYS A 564 15.30 9.70 16.63
C LYS A 564 14.04 9.87 15.77
N ARG A 565 13.79 11.12 15.37
CA ARG A 565 12.68 11.51 14.50
C ARG A 565 12.70 10.70 13.21
N ASN A 566 11.53 10.31 12.71
CA ASN A 566 11.43 9.71 11.39
C ASN A 566 11.87 10.73 10.32
N LEU A 567 12.89 10.40 9.53
CA LEU A 567 13.48 11.28 8.53
C LEU A 567 12.94 11.02 7.12
N THR A 568 12.00 10.10 6.98
CA THR A 568 11.38 9.84 5.68
C THR A 568 10.60 11.07 5.23
N VAL A 569 10.86 11.50 4.00
CA VAL A 569 10.11 12.57 3.33
C VAL A 569 9.60 12.02 2.01
N TRP A 570 8.31 12.19 1.75
CA TRP A 570 7.71 11.94 0.46
C TRP A 570 7.13 13.25 -0.06
N ALA A 571 7.57 13.67 -1.24
CA ALA A 571 7.08 14.86 -1.90
C ALA A 571 6.57 14.48 -3.30
N ARG A 572 5.46 15.08 -3.71
CA ARG A 572 4.79 14.83 -4.99
C ARG A 572 4.50 16.14 -5.69
N ALA A 573 4.84 16.23 -6.97
CA ALA A 573 4.39 17.28 -7.87
C ALA A 573 3.49 16.68 -8.96
N ARG A 574 2.42 17.40 -9.29
CA ARG A 574 1.50 17.09 -10.40
C ARG A 574 1.06 18.39 -11.08
N PRO A 575 0.53 18.35 -12.32
CA PRO A 575 0.02 19.55 -12.98
C PRO A 575 -0.98 20.32 -12.11
N HIS A 576 -0.96 21.65 -12.19
CA HIS A 576 -1.97 22.47 -11.57
C HIS A 576 -3.38 22.12 -12.13
N GLU A 577 -4.40 22.06 -11.27
CA GLU A 577 -5.76 21.65 -11.67
C GLU A 577 -6.50 22.71 -12.51
N ARG A 578 -6.08 23.96 -12.40
CA ARG A 578 -6.60 25.07 -13.20
C ARG A 578 -5.87 25.16 -14.54
N ASP A 579 -6.64 25.20 -15.61
CA ASP A 579 -6.14 25.31 -16.99
C ASP A 579 -5.39 26.61 -17.29
N ASP A 580 -5.64 27.67 -16.52
CA ASP A 580 -4.99 28.98 -16.68
C ASP A 580 -3.59 29.07 -16.07
N LYS A 581 -3.14 28.02 -15.37
CA LYS A 581 -1.83 27.92 -14.70
C LYS A 581 -0.93 26.89 -15.37
N GLN A 582 -0.82 26.97 -16.69
CA GLN A 582 0.06 26.08 -17.46
C GLN A 582 1.53 26.28 -17.06
N GLY A 583 2.24 25.18 -16.81
CA GLY A 583 3.63 25.21 -16.34
C GLY A 583 3.80 25.35 -14.82
N GLU A 584 2.71 25.57 -14.07
CA GLU A 584 2.71 25.43 -12.62
C GLU A 584 2.35 24.01 -12.19
N CYS A 585 2.85 23.60 -11.02
CA CYS A 585 2.51 22.33 -10.40
C CYS A 585 1.88 22.50 -9.03
N PHE A 586 1.03 21.54 -8.66
CA PHE A 586 0.57 21.35 -7.31
C PHE A 586 1.54 20.42 -6.58
N VAL A 587 2.04 20.88 -5.43
CA VAL A 587 2.99 20.16 -4.58
C VAL A 587 2.29 19.64 -3.33
N GLU A 588 2.53 18.38 -3.01
CA GLU A 588 2.17 17.73 -1.75
C GLU A 588 3.43 17.19 -1.09
N ILE A 589 3.69 17.55 0.17
CA ILE A 589 4.82 17.01 0.93
C ILE A 589 4.32 16.40 2.23
N GLU A 590 4.80 15.21 2.52
CA GLU A 590 4.57 14.43 3.71
C GLU A 590 5.91 14.11 4.36
N CYS A 591 6.13 14.53 5.60
CA CYS A 591 7.38 14.32 6.31
C CYS A 591 7.14 13.83 7.74
N CYS A 592 8.22 13.38 8.40
CA CYS A 592 8.16 12.88 9.77
C CYS A 592 7.29 11.65 9.92
N GLY A 593 7.38 10.73 8.96
CA GLY A 593 6.56 9.51 8.98
C GLY A 593 5.06 9.76 8.80
N GLY A 594 4.66 10.89 8.20
CA GLY A 594 3.27 11.22 7.94
C GLY A 594 2.64 12.22 8.92
N GLU A 595 3.36 12.63 9.97
CA GLU A 595 2.85 13.58 10.96
C GLU A 595 2.58 14.98 10.39
N HIS A 596 3.38 15.39 9.40
CA HIS A 596 3.22 16.70 8.76
C HIS A 596 2.87 16.50 7.29
N LYS A 597 1.77 17.10 6.86
CA LYS A 597 1.28 17.05 5.48
C LYS A 597 0.93 18.44 4.99
N ARG A 598 1.56 18.86 3.90
CA ARG A 598 1.39 20.22 3.34
C ARG A 598 1.07 20.15 1.86
N LYS A 599 0.27 21.11 1.39
CA LYS A 599 -0.22 21.22 0.02
C LYS A 599 -0.15 22.68 -0.42
N PHE A 600 0.49 22.96 -1.55
CA PHE A 600 0.60 24.31 -2.09
C PHE A 600 0.83 24.27 -3.61
N ALA A 601 0.59 25.39 -4.30
CA ALA A 601 0.92 25.53 -5.72
C ALA A 601 2.31 26.15 -5.87
N SER A 602 3.07 25.72 -6.88
CA SER A 602 4.31 26.40 -7.26
C SER A 602 3.94 27.70 -7.96
N CYS A 603 4.10 28.83 -7.29
CA CYS A 603 4.05 30.14 -7.97
C CYS A 603 5.25 30.31 -8.90
#